data_AF-A0A6G2VUE0-F1
#
_entry.id   AF-A0A6G2VUE0-F1
#
_cell.length_a   1.000
_cell.length_b   1.000
_cell.length_c   1.000
_cell.angle_alpha   90.00
_cell.angle_beta   90.00
_cell.angle_gamma   90.00
#
_symmetry.space_group_name_H-M   'P 1'
#
loop_
_entity.id
_entity.type
_entity.pdbx_description
1 polymer ?
#
loop_
_entity_poly.entity_id
_entity_poly.type
_entity_poly.pdbx_seq_one_letter_code
_entity_poly.pdbx_strand_id
1 'polypeptide(L)'
;MRLRELVFGAACAAAVRAAARLGLADALGDAPMTVESLATAVRAEPKPLRRLLRTLSCYGVFAERPDGTFGHTEMSRLLRVDDPNSLRDISLWCTEPWTWDAWPKLDEAVRTGRNVVEGLYGKEFF
;
A
#
# COMPACT_ATOMS: atom_id res chain seq x y z
N MET A 1 -9.86 -0.69 -19.99
CA MET A 1 -9.25 0.60 -20.40
C MET A 1 -8.18 0.98 -19.39
N ARG A 2 -6.91 1.08 -19.83
CA ARG A 2 -5.73 1.36 -18.98
C ARG A 2 -5.83 2.65 -18.16
N LEU A 3 -6.46 3.70 -18.69
CA LEU A 3 -6.62 4.97 -17.99
C LEU A 3 -7.33 4.82 -16.64
N ARG A 4 -8.33 3.92 -16.55
CA ARG A 4 -9.05 3.65 -15.31
C ARG A 4 -8.13 3.10 -14.21
N GLU A 5 -7.19 2.24 -14.58
CA GLU A 5 -6.21 1.69 -13.62
C GLU A 5 -5.28 2.78 -13.11
N LEU A 6 -4.84 3.69 -13.99
CA LEU A 6 -4.01 4.83 -13.60
C LEU A 6 -4.76 5.78 -12.66
N VAL A 7 -6.03 6.08 -12.95
CA VAL A 7 -6.88 6.93 -12.09
C VAL A 7 -7.10 6.30 -10.71
N PHE A 8 -7.21 4.97 -10.63
CA PHE A 8 -7.30 4.26 -9.35
C PHE A 8 -5.94 4.02 -8.66
N GLY A 9 -4.83 4.49 -9.23
CA GLY A 9 -3.49 4.28 -8.71
C GLY A 9 -3.32 4.75 -7.26
N ALA A 10 -3.93 5.88 -6.89
CA ALA A 10 -3.90 6.39 -5.51
C ALA A 10 -4.57 5.42 -4.51
N ALA A 11 -5.69 4.80 -4.90
CA ALA A 11 -6.37 3.81 -4.07
C ALA A 11 -5.54 2.52 -3.92
N CYS A 12 -4.84 2.10 -4.98
CA CYS A 12 -3.92 0.96 -4.91
C CYS A 12 -2.74 1.26 -3.98
N ALA A 13 -2.11 2.42 -4.11
CA ALA A 13 -1.02 2.85 -3.23
C ALA A 13 -1.47 2.93 -1.76
N ALA A 14 -2.67 3.45 -1.50
CA ALA A 14 -3.27 3.47 -0.17
C ALA A 14 -3.46 2.06 0.43
N ALA A 15 -3.90 1.11 -0.38
CA ALA A 15 -4.07 -0.29 0.04
C ALA A 15 -2.72 -0.95 0.38
N VAL A 16 -1.69 -0.73 -0.44
CA VAL A 16 -0.33 -1.22 -0.17
C VAL A 16 0.21 -0.61 1.12
N ARG A 17 0.03 0.71 1.33
CA ARG A 17 0.40 1.38 2.58
C ARG A 17 -0.27 0.75 3.79
N ALA A 18 -1.57 0.47 3.71
CA ALA A 18 -2.31 -0.16 4.80
C ALA A 18 -1.73 -1.55 5.13
N ALA A 19 -1.43 -2.36 4.11
CA ALA A 19 -0.82 -3.67 4.30
C ALA A 19 0.58 -3.60 4.95
N ALA A 20 1.42 -2.66 4.50
CA ALA A 20 2.74 -2.42 5.06
C ALA A 20 2.68 -1.95 6.53
N ARG A 21 1.74 -1.04 6.86
CA ARG A 21 1.55 -0.55 8.24
C ARG A 21 1.00 -1.60 9.19
N LEU A 22 0.10 -2.46 8.70
CA LEU A 22 -0.43 -3.57 9.48
C LEU A 22 0.59 -4.70 9.65
N GLY A 23 1.69 -4.70 8.90
CA GLY A 23 2.67 -5.80 8.91
C GLY A 23 2.09 -7.09 8.33
N LEU A 24 1.20 -6.99 7.34
CA LEU A 24 0.51 -8.17 6.79
C LEU A 24 1.46 -9.18 6.16
N ALA A 25 2.50 -8.72 5.48
CA ALA A 25 3.47 -9.60 4.83
C ALA A 25 4.37 -10.32 5.84
N ASP A 26 4.63 -9.71 7.00
CA ASP A 26 5.40 -10.33 8.08
C ASP A 26 4.53 -11.31 8.88
N ALA A 27 3.27 -10.96 9.12
CA ALA A 27 2.30 -11.80 9.82
C ALA A 27 1.86 -13.02 9.00
N LEU A 28 1.85 -12.90 7.68
CA LEU A 28 1.62 -14.01 6.77
C LEU A 28 2.87 -14.90 6.74
N GLY A 29 2.76 -16.11 7.28
CA GLY A 29 3.82 -17.11 7.16
C GLY A 29 3.95 -17.65 5.73
N ASP A 30 4.86 -18.62 5.53
CA ASP A 30 5.02 -19.27 4.22
C ASP A 30 3.81 -20.12 3.82
N ALA A 31 3.06 -20.62 4.81
CA ALA A 31 1.80 -21.31 4.59
C ALA A 31 0.63 -20.31 4.59
N PRO A 32 -0.31 -20.43 3.64
CA PRO A 32 -1.47 -19.54 3.60
C PRO A 32 -2.39 -19.62 4.82
N MET A 33 -2.96 -18.48 5.16
CA MET A 33 -3.69 -18.25 6.40
C MET A 33 -5.11 -17.79 6.12
N THR A 34 -6.04 -18.14 7.02
CA THR A 34 -7.38 -17.54 7.01
C THR A 34 -7.28 -16.05 7.35
N VAL A 35 -8.26 -15.26 6.89
CA VAL A 35 -8.29 -13.84 7.25
C VAL A 35 -8.52 -13.65 8.76
N GLU A 36 -9.21 -14.59 9.40
CA GLU A 36 -9.46 -14.57 10.84
C GLU A 36 -8.14 -14.68 11.62
N SER A 37 -7.27 -15.62 11.22
CA SER A 37 -5.93 -15.75 11.83
C SER A 37 -5.04 -14.54 11.54
N LEU A 38 -5.05 -14.02 10.32
CA LEU A 38 -4.29 -12.81 9.97
C LEU A 38 -4.78 -11.60 10.76
N ALA A 39 -6.10 -11.41 10.85
CA ALA A 39 -6.74 -10.33 11.59
C ALA A 39 -6.33 -10.35 13.08
N THR A 40 -6.30 -11.52 13.70
CA THR A 40 -5.77 -11.67 15.07
C THR A 40 -4.30 -11.28 15.14
N ALA A 41 -3.47 -11.75 14.21
CA ALA A 41 -2.03 -11.47 14.20
C ALA A 41 -1.72 -9.96 14.07
N VAL A 42 -2.45 -9.24 13.22
CA VAL A 42 -2.24 -7.80 12.99
C VAL A 42 -3.18 -6.89 13.78
N ARG A 43 -3.96 -7.45 14.71
CA ARG A 43 -4.93 -6.72 15.55
C ARG A 43 -5.91 -5.86 14.74
N ALA A 44 -6.46 -6.45 13.69
CA ALA A 44 -7.43 -5.80 12.80
C ALA A 44 -8.79 -6.51 12.81
N GLU A 45 -9.80 -5.82 12.30
CA GLU A 45 -11.13 -6.40 12.12
C GLU A 45 -11.16 -7.33 10.87
N PRO A 46 -11.66 -8.58 10.98
CA PRO A 46 -11.59 -9.55 9.88
C PRO A 46 -12.32 -9.12 8.60
N LYS A 47 -13.50 -8.50 8.73
CA LYS A 47 -14.32 -8.09 7.57
C LYS A 47 -13.66 -7.01 6.70
N PRO A 48 -13.20 -5.87 7.24
CA PRO A 48 -12.46 -4.89 6.43
C PRO A 48 -11.09 -5.42 6.00
N LEU A 49 -10.40 -6.23 6.79
CA LEU A 49 -9.14 -6.85 6.36
C LEU A 49 -9.34 -7.75 5.13
N ARG A 50 -10.41 -8.56 5.11
CA ARG A 50 -10.76 -9.39 3.94
C ARG A 50 -10.96 -8.53 2.69
N ARG A 51 -11.62 -7.38 2.81
CA ARG A 51 -11.80 -6.45 1.68
C ARG A 51 -10.48 -5.89 1.17
N LEU A 52 -9.58 -5.51 2.08
CA LEU A 52 -8.23 -5.06 1.74
C LEU A 52 -7.43 -6.16 1.02
N LEU A 53 -7.37 -7.36 1.60
CA LEU A 53 -6.66 -8.50 1.02
C LEU A 53 -7.22 -8.88 -0.35
N ARG A 54 -8.55 -8.94 -0.52
CA ARG A 54 -9.16 -9.20 -1.83
C ARG A 54 -8.80 -8.14 -2.87
N THR A 55 -8.79 -6.88 -2.47
CA THR A 55 -8.39 -5.76 -3.35
C THR A 55 -6.94 -5.93 -3.80
N LEU A 56 -6.04 -6.20 -2.85
CA LEU A 56 -4.63 -6.42 -3.11
C LEU A 56 -4.37 -7.70 -3.93
N SER A 57 -5.20 -8.73 -3.76
CA SER A 57 -5.17 -9.93 -4.60
C SER A 57 -5.59 -9.66 -6.04
N CYS A 58 -6.57 -8.78 -6.29
CA CYS A 58 -6.91 -8.34 -7.65
C CYS A 58 -5.74 -7.63 -8.34
N TYR A 59 -4.82 -7.02 -7.58
CA TYR A 59 -3.59 -6.41 -8.08
C TYR A 59 -2.37 -7.36 -8.05
N GLY A 60 -2.56 -8.63 -7.66
CA GLY A 60 -1.49 -9.63 -7.60
C GLY A 60 -0.53 -9.48 -6.42
N VAL A 61 -0.83 -8.61 -5.45
CA VAL A 61 0.03 -8.40 -4.26
C VAL A 61 -0.07 -9.59 -3.30
N PHE A 62 -1.27 -10.10 -3.06
CA PHE A 62 -1.49 -11.37 -2.33
C PHE A 62 -2.24 -12.36 -3.22
N ALA A 63 -2.32 -13.62 -2.80
CA ALA A 63 -3.12 -14.63 -3.50
C ALA A 63 -4.29 -15.07 -2.62
N GLU A 64 -5.53 -14.88 -3.10
CA GLU A 64 -6.71 -15.52 -2.50
C GLU A 64 -6.86 -16.93 -3.09
N ARG A 65 -6.91 -17.95 -2.23
CA ARG A 65 -7.07 -19.35 -2.62
C ARG A 65 -8.54 -19.75 -2.68
N PRO A 66 -8.91 -20.84 -3.39
CA PRO A 66 -10.29 -21.30 -3.49
C PRO A 66 -10.96 -21.62 -2.14
N ASP A 67 -10.17 -21.99 -1.14
CA ASP A 67 -10.62 -22.26 0.24
C ASP A 67 -10.81 -20.98 1.09
N GLY A 68 -10.58 -19.80 0.51
CA GLY A 68 -10.72 -18.50 1.17
C GLY A 68 -9.52 -18.11 2.05
N THR A 69 -8.42 -18.87 2.00
CA THR A 69 -7.15 -18.48 2.63
C THR A 69 -6.34 -17.53 1.74
N PHE A 70 -5.41 -16.79 2.35
CA PHE A 70 -4.53 -15.83 1.68
C PHE A 70 -3.08 -16.27 1.78
N GLY A 71 -2.35 -16.19 0.67
CA GLY A 71 -0.94 -16.55 0.57
C GLY A 71 -0.08 -15.48 -0.08
N HIS A 72 1.23 -15.65 0.04
CA HIS A 72 2.21 -14.78 -0.60
C HIS A 72 2.20 -14.92 -2.13
N THR A 73 2.50 -13.82 -2.79
CA THR A 73 3.05 -13.75 -4.15
C THR A 73 4.45 -13.16 -4.07
N GLU A 74 5.17 -13.08 -5.18
CA GLU A 74 6.47 -12.37 -5.24
C GLU A 74 6.33 -10.91 -4.78
N MET A 75 5.22 -10.24 -5.11
CA MET A 75 4.99 -8.84 -4.74
C MET A 75 4.77 -8.63 -3.24
N SER A 76 4.01 -9.49 -2.54
CA SER A 76 3.84 -9.35 -1.09
C SER A 76 5.11 -9.69 -0.31
N ARG A 77 6.00 -10.54 -0.85
CA ARG A 77 7.29 -10.81 -0.19
C ARG A 77 8.17 -9.56 -0.12
N LEU A 78 8.09 -8.69 -1.12
CA LEU A 78 8.74 -7.37 -1.10
C LEU A 78 8.18 -6.42 -0.03
N LEU A 79 7.08 -6.76 0.65
CA LEU A 79 6.58 -5.98 1.78
C LEU A 79 7.07 -6.51 3.14
N ARG A 80 7.82 -7.61 3.16
CA ARG A 80 8.41 -8.15 4.39
C ARG A 80 9.59 -7.31 4.85
N VAL A 81 9.79 -7.22 6.16
CA VAL A 81 10.92 -6.47 6.75
C VAL A 81 12.25 -7.21 6.62
N ASP A 82 12.24 -8.54 6.51
CA ASP A 82 13.42 -9.38 6.42
C ASP A 82 13.93 -9.63 4.99
N ASP A 83 13.20 -9.13 3.98
CA ASP A 83 13.64 -9.20 2.59
C ASP A 83 14.73 -8.13 2.33
N PRO A 84 15.94 -8.50 1.84
CA PRO A 84 16.99 -7.53 1.56
C PRO A 84 16.61 -6.52 0.45
N ASN A 85 15.60 -6.84 -0.37
CA ASN A 85 15.05 -5.97 -1.40
C ASN A 85 13.68 -5.39 -1.00
N SER A 86 13.40 -5.35 0.31
CA SER A 86 12.11 -4.86 0.83
C SER A 86 11.76 -3.48 0.27
N LEU A 87 10.56 -3.38 -0.28
CA LEU A 87 9.92 -2.16 -0.71
C LEU A 87 8.95 -1.63 0.36
N ARG A 88 8.96 -2.18 1.57
CA ARG A 88 8.07 -1.74 2.66
C ARG A 88 8.26 -0.26 2.97
N ASP A 89 9.50 0.17 3.21
CA ASP A 89 9.77 1.54 3.68
C ASP A 89 9.56 2.58 2.57
N ILE A 90 9.92 2.26 1.33
CA ILE A 90 9.61 3.14 0.19
C ILE A 90 8.10 3.23 -0.05
N SER A 91 7.35 2.13 0.15
CA SER A 91 5.88 2.15 0.05
C SER A 91 5.27 3.07 1.10
N LEU A 92 5.79 3.04 2.34
CA LEU A 92 5.36 3.96 3.41
C LEU A 92 5.72 5.41 3.07
N TRP A 93 6.98 5.67 2.70
CA TRP A 93 7.47 7.02 2.40
C TRP A 93 6.73 7.68 1.24
N CYS A 94 6.55 6.98 0.11
CA CYS A 94 5.83 7.48 -1.07
C CYS A 94 4.35 7.80 -0.77
N THR A 95 3.80 7.26 0.31
CA THR A 95 2.40 7.42 0.70
C THR A 95 2.24 8.10 2.06
N GLU A 96 3.28 8.81 2.53
CA GLU A 96 3.15 9.65 3.71
C GLU A 96 2.14 10.79 3.47
N PRO A 97 1.44 11.28 4.52
CA PRO A 97 0.38 12.27 4.36
C PRO A 97 0.82 13.50 3.55
N TRP A 98 2.07 13.95 3.74
CA TRP A 98 2.58 15.11 3.05
C TRP A 98 2.73 14.91 1.53
N THR A 99 2.98 13.69 1.05
CA THR A 99 3.05 13.41 -0.39
C THR A 99 1.66 13.55 -1.00
N TRP A 100 0.63 13.15 -0.27
CA TRP A 100 -0.77 13.23 -0.70
C TRP A 100 -1.33 14.65 -0.66
N ASP A 101 -0.78 15.53 0.18
CA ASP A 101 -1.09 16.97 0.12
C ASP A 101 -0.47 17.64 -1.11
N ALA A 102 0.68 17.14 -1.58
CA ALA A 102 1.40 17.69 -2.72
C ALA A 102 0.81 17.28 -4.08
N TRP A 103 0.38 16.02 -4.25
CA TRP A 103 -0.13 15.52 -5.54
C TRP A 103 -1.30 16.33 -6.14
N PRO A 104 -2.31 16.80 -5.36
CA PRO A 104 -3.37 17.65 -5.86
C PRO A 104 -2.92 19.01 -6.41
N LYS A 105 -1.68 19.43 -6.11
CA LYS A 105 -1.07 20.70 -6.56
C LYS A 105 -0.16 20.52 -7.78
N LEU A 106 -0.08 19.32 -8.35
CA LEU A 106 0.81 19.04 -9.48
C LEU A 106 0.51 19.91 -10.70
N ASP A 107 -0.75 20.23 -10.99
CA ASP A 107 -1.11 21.10 -12.11
C ASP A 107 -0.64 22.54 -11.89
N GLU A 108 -0.67 23.04 -10.65
CA GLU A 108 -0.11 24.33 -10.25
C GLU A 108 1.41 24.35 -10.41
N ALA A 109 2.10 23.30 -9.95
CA ALA A 109 3.55 23.17 -10.12
C ALA A 109 3.94 23.21 -11.60
N VAL A 110 3.23 22.47 -12.46
CA VAL A 110 3.46 22.47 -13.91
C VAL A 110 3.19 23.84 -14.54
N ARG A 111 2.10 24.51 -14.13
CA ARG A 111 1.72 25.82 -14.67
C ARG A 111 2.70 26.92 -14.29
N THR A 112 3.30 26.84 -13.11
CA THR A 112 4.09 27.94 -12.52
C THR A 112 5.59 27.68 -12.54
N GLY A 113 6.02 26.41 -12.68
CA GLY A 113 7.41 25.99 -12.53
C GLY A 113 7.95 26.09 -11.09
N ARG A 114 7.10 26.40 -10.10
CA ARG A 114 7.50 26.59 -8.69
C ARG A 114 7.33 25.31 -7.88
N ASN A 115 8.11 25.21 -6.80
CA ASN A 115 7.97 24.18 -5.79
C ASN A 115 6.73 24.43 -4.92
N VAL A 116 5.72 23.56 -5.01
CA VAL A 116 4.47 23.68 -4.23
C VAL A 116 4.64 23.27 -2.77
N VAL A 117 5.69 22.52 -2.42
CA VAL A 117 5.96 22.07 -1.04
C VAL A 117 6.24 23.26 -0.12
N GLU A 118 6.96 24.28 -0.62
CA GLU A 118 7.26 25.50 0.12
C GLU A 118 5.97 26.24 0.53
N GLY A 119 5.01 26.34 -0.39
CA GLY A 119 3.71 26.95 -0.10
C GLY A 119 2.84 26.12 0.87
N LEU A 120 3.00 24.79 0.88
CA LEU A 120 2.26 23.89 1.77
C LEU A 120 2.80 23.88 3.20
N TYR A 121 4.13 23.94 3.37
CA TYR A 121 4.78 23.69 4.67
C TYR A 121 5.70 24.82 5.15
N GLY A 122 5.82 25.91 4.40
CA GLY A 122 6.66 27.07 4.73
C GLY A 122 8.16 26.81 4.67
N LYS A 123 8.58 25.72 4.03
CA LYS A 123 9.97 25.30 3.86
C LYS A 123 10.14 24.38 2.65
N GLU A 124 11.36 24.28 2.17
CA GLU A 124 11.73 23.30 1.14
C GLU A 124 11.72 21.87 1.70
N PHE A 125 11.92 20.91 0.79
CA PHE A 125 11.83 19.48 1.12
C PHE A 125 12.99 18.99 2.02
N PHE A 126 14.18 19.58 1.89
CA PHE A 126 15.37 19.27 2.70
C PHE A 126 15.63 20.41 3.71
#